data_AF-A0A2S6B538-F1
#
_entry.id   AF-A0A2S6B538-F1
#
_cell.length_a   1.000
_cell.length_b   1.000
_cell.length_c   1.000
_cell.angle_alpha   90.00
_cell.angle_beta   90.00
_cell.angle_gamma   90.00
#
_symmetry.space_group_name_H-M   'P 1'
#
loop_
_entity.id
_entity.type
_entity.pdbx_description
1 polymer ?
#
loop_
_entity_poly.entity_id
_entity_poly.type
_entity_poly.pdbx_seq_one_letter_code
_entity_poly.pdbx_strand_id
1 'polypeptide(L)'
;MTAITRGRSPNVSPCKTPHTLRLACLAVLLAASLAACKRESPSGAPADAPATPAASAPDATTAPVALKDVIETTDHYVVGISYPASVNRYPGLAKALADYSAAERAELMEAVEAFGNDKPSAPYELSLAFEQVVDTPQIVAVAADGSRYTGGAHGQPLIARFVWLPQQDQRLTSAALVTGPKGWQAISDYVREQLHTAVVTRADEDELAAVDRAALIKSTSRMIDEGTEPEAGNFSEFVPVLDAAGHITALRFVFPPYQVGPYADGTQTVDVPAAVLLPHVAPEYAGLFAR
;
A
#
# COMPACT_ATOMS: atom_id res chain seq x y z
N MET A 1 32.46 60.68 -1.31
CA MET A 1 31.76 61.09 -2.55
C MET A 1 30.92 59.90 -3.00
N THR A 2 29.63 59.95 -3.36
CA THR A 2 28.57 60.99 -3.43
C THR A 2 27.29 60.21 -3.83
N ALA A 3 26.06 60.43 -3.37
CA ALA A 3 25.48 61.19 -2.23
C ALA A 3 24.11 60.56 -1.87
N ILE A 4 23.47 61.02 -0.78
CA ILE A 4 22.11 60.61 -0.39
C ILE A 4 21.06 61.44 -1.12
N THR A 5 20.01 60.81 -1.66
CA THR A 5 18.73 61.47 -1.98
C THR A 5 17.53 60.58 -1.62
N ARG A 6 16.49 61.20 -1.05
CA ARG A 6 15.21 60.55 -0.67
C ARG A 6 14.23 60.58 -1.84
N GLY A 7 13.29 59.62 -1.93
CA GLY A 7 12.35 59.56 -3.06
C GLY A 7 11.06 58.75 -2.89
N ARG A 8 10.12 59.26 -2.08
CA ARG A 8 8.66 59.24 -2.34
C ARG A 8 7.93 57.89 -2.55
N SER A 9 7.24 57.43 -1.50
CA SER A 9 6.08 56.51 -1.63
C SER A 9 4.89 57.21 -2.32
N PRO A 10 4.00 56.45 -2.98
CA PRO A 10 2.57 56.74 -3.02
C PRO A 10 1.77 55.69 -2.25
N ASN A 11 0.91 56.17 -1.36
CA ASN A 11 -0.08 55.40 -0.59
C ASN A 11 -1.19 54.84 -1.50
N VAL A 12 -1.47 53.54 -1.42
CA VAL A 12 -2.79 52.96 -1.72
C VAL A 12 -3.14 51.93 -0.65
N SER A 13 -4.17 52.22 0.14
CA SER A 13 -4.78 51.30 1.12
C SER A 13 -6.06 50.66 0.56
N PRO A 14 -6.55 49.54 1.12
CA PRO A 14 -7.45 48.64 0.40
C PRO A 14 -8.90 49.12 0.32
N CYS A 15 -9.54 48.89 -0.83
CA CYS A 15 -10.98 49.05 -0.96
C CYS A 15 -11.71 47.84 -0.36
N LYS A 16 -12.21 47.99 0.86
CA LYS A 16 -13.30 47.16 1.41
C LYS A 16 -14.60 47.96 1.37
N THR A 17 -15.64 47.42 0.75
CA THR A 17 -17.03 47.73 1.11
C THR A 17 -17.96 46.55 0.74
N PRO A 18 -18.98 46.23 1.54
CA PRO A 18 -19.89 45.11 1.29
C PRO A 18 -21.14 45.55 0.52
N HIS A 19 -21.90 44.58 -0.03
CA HIS A 19 -23.30 44.79 -0.39
C HIS A 19 -24.22 43.81 0.37
N THR A 20 -25.08 44.41 1.19
CA THR A 20 -26.03 43.73 2.07
C THR A 20 -27.39 43.55 1.38
N LEU A 21 -27.86 42.29 1.37
CA LEU A 21 -29.18 41.88 1.86
C LEU A 21 -30.39 42.82 1.66
N ARG A 22 -31.32 42.43 0.76
CA ARG A 22 -32.80 42.61 0.79
C ARG A 22 -33.38 41.85 -0.42
N LEU A 23 -34.17 40.76 -0.36
CA LEU A 23 -35.25 40.25 0.51
C LEU A 23 -36.68 40.67 0.04
N ALA A 24 -37.56 39.67 -0.12
CA ALA A 24 -39.04 39.74 -0.27
C ALA A 24 -39.62 40.20 -1.65
N CYS A 25 -40.80 39.76 -2.14
CA CYS A 25 -41.73 38.64 -1.79
C CYS A 25 -42.83 38.42 -2.88
N LEU A 26 -43.81 37.52 -2.60
CA LEU A 26 -45.02 37.10 -3.38
C LEU A 26 -44.73 36.16 -4.58
N ALA A 27 -45.24 34.93 -4.74
CA ALA A 27 -46.29 34.09 -4.11
C ALA A 27 -47.76 34.29 -4.56
N VAL A 28 -48.49 33.18 -4.83
CA VAL A 28 -49.93 32.92 -4.54
C VAL A 28 -50.37 31.49 -4.97
N LEU A 29 -50.81 30.67 -3.97
CA LEU A 29 -51.95 29.71 -3.89
C LEU A 29 -52.25 28.69 -5.04
N LEU A 30 -52.92 27.54 -4.87
CA LEU A 30 -53.56 26.76 -3.77
C LEU A 30 -53.39 25.25 -4.17
N ALA A 31 -53.83 24.15 -3.53
CA ALA A 31 -54.67 23.72 -2.40
C ALA A 31 -54.16 22.31 -1.94
N ALA A 32 -54.39 21.69 -0.78
CA ALA A 32 -55.21 21.82 0.44
C ALA A 32 -56.21 20.65 0.66
N SER A 33 -55.87 19.72 1.57
CA SER A 33 -56.82 19.03 2.47
C SER A 33 -56.07 18.26 3.58
N LEU A 34 -56.61 18.24 4.80
CA LEU A 34 -56.12 17.41 5.92
C LEU A 34 -57.19 16.38 6.34
N ALA A 35 -56.75 15.21 6.78
CA ALA A 35 -57.55 14.32 7.63
C ALA A 35 -56.61 13.54 8.57
N ALA A 36 -56.69 13.82 9.87
CA ALA A 36 -55.94 13.09 10.89
C ALA A 36 -56.91 12.24 11.73
N CYS A 37 -56.67 10.94 11.86
CA CYS A 37 -57.42 10.07 12.76
C CYS A 37 -56.51 9.01 13.40
N LYS A 38 -56.36 9.13 14.72
CA LYS A 38 -55.65 8.19 15.59
C LYS A 38 -56.46 6.90 15.79
N ARG A 39 -55.81 5.73 15.75
CA ARG A 39 -56.34 4.49 16.35
C ARG A 39 -55.22 3.54 16.75
N GLU A 40 -55.18 3.18 18.03
CA GLU A 40 -54.30 2.13 18.57
C GLU A 40 -54.86 0.73 18.24
N SER A 41 -54.02 -0.30 18.39
CA SER A 41 -54.27 -1.69 17.99
C SER A 41 -55.32 -2.44 18.82
N PRO A 42 -55.85 -3.54 18.28
CA PRO A 42 -56.10 -4.78 19.03
C PRO A 42 -55.04 -5.85 18.70
N SER A 43 -54.84 -6.80 19.63
CA SER A 43 -53.93 -7.94 19.46
C SER A 43 -54.56 -9.07 18.62
N GLY A 44 -53.73 -9.87 17.95
CA GLY A 44 -54.17 -11.08 17.23
C GLY A 44 -53.08 -11.69 16.35
N ALA A 45 -52.27 -12.60 16.91
CA ALA A 45 -51.40 -13.47 16.12
C ALA A 45 -52.21 -14.66 15.54
N PRO A 46 -51.80 -15.17 14.37
CA PRO A 46 -51.23 -16.52 14.34
C PRO A 46 -49.75 -16.52 13.94
N ALA A 47 -49.04 -17.58 14.30
CA ALA A 47 -47.70 -17.86 13.77
C ALA A 47 -47.81 -18.74 12.51
N ASP A 48 -46.90 -18.56 11.55
CA ASP A 48 -46.70 -19.49 10.44
C ASP A 48 -45.22 -19.58 10.04
N ALA A 49 -44.87 -20.67 9.35
CA ALA A 49 -43.60 -21.15 8.80
C ALA A 49 -42.27 -20.38 9.05
N PRO A 50 -41.20 -21.06 9.51
CA PRO A 50 -39.83 -20.56 9.37
C PRO A 50 -39.43 -20.45 7.89
N ALA A 51 -38.84 -19.32 7.49
CA ALA A 51 -38.27 -19.17 6.16
C ALA A 51 -37.02 -20.06 6.00
N THR A 52 -37.03 -20.98 5.04
CA THR A 52 -35.87 -21.80 4.70
C THR A 52 -34.78 -20.92 4.07
N PRO A 53 -33.52 -20.95 4.55
CA PRO A 53 -32.42 -20.27 3.87
C PRO A 53 -32.26 -20.81 2.44
N ALA A 54 -32.16 -19.92 1.46
CA ALA A 54 -31.77 -20.31 0.11
C ALA A 54 -30.33 -20.85 0.17
N ALA A 55 -30.12 -22.10 -0.27
CA ALA A 55 -28.79 -22.66 -0.33
C ALA A 55 -27.97 -21.93 -1.40
N SER A 56 -26.85 -21.32 -0.99
CA SER A 56 -25.85 -20.80 -1.93
C SER A 56 -25.43 -21.92 -2.88
N ALA A 57 -25.37 -21.62 -4.19
CA ALA A 57 -24.75 -22.54 -5.13
C ALA A 57 -23.28 -22.78 -4.72
N PRO A 58 -22.76 -24.00 -4.83
CA PRO A 58 -21.34 -24.25 -4.56
C PRO A 58 -20.50 -23.47 -5.57
N ASP A 59 -19.43 -22.82 -5.10
CA ASP A 59 -18.48 -22.13 -5.97
C ASP A 59 -17.97 -23.07 -7.06
N ALA A 60 -18.01 -22.60 -8.31
CA ALA A 60 -17.43 -23.33 -9.43
C ALA A 60 -15.93 -23.49 -9.14
N THR A 61 -15.47 -24.73 -8.99
CA THR A 61 -14.11 -25.03 -8.57
C THR A 61 -13.13 -24.65 -9.68
N THR A 62 -12.65 -23.41 -9.65
CA THR A 62 -11.64 -22.86 -10.56
C THR A 62 -10.45 -23.81 -10.64
N ALA A 63 -10.06 -24.18 -11.86
CA ALA A 63 -8.92 -25.08 -12.07
C ALA A 63 -7.65 -24.48 -11.43
N PRO A 64 -6.82 -25.29 -10.75
CA PRO A 64 -5.66 -24.79 -10.01
C PRO A 64 -4.71 -24.04 -10.95
N VAL A 65 -4.34 -22.82 -10.56
CA VAL A 65 -3.47 -21.94 -11.34
C VAL A 65 -2.05 -22.51 -11.34
N ALA A 66 -1.55 -22.87 -12.52
CA ALA A 66 -0.18 -23.33 -12.73
C ALA A 66 0.65 -22.21 -13.36
N LEU A 67 1.36 -21.46 -12.52
CA LEU A 67 2.23 -20.35 -12.91
C LEU A 67 3.41 -20.84 -13.75
N LYS A 68 3.76 -20.03 -14.76
CA LYS A 68 4.87 -20.21 -15.70
C LYS A 68 5.38 -18.85 -16.12
N ASP A 69 6.66 -18.77 -16.44
CA ASP A 69 7.28 -17.54 -16.92
C ASP A 69 6.59 -17.01 -18.19
N VAL A 70 6.40 -15.70 -18.23
CA VAL A 70 5.80 -14.96 -19.35
C VAL A 70 6.89 -14.12 -20.00
N ILE A 71 7.08 -14.30 -21.31
CA ILE A 71 7.97 -13.46 -22.12
C ILE A 71 7.20 -13.05 -23.37
N GLU A 72 6.87 -11.78 -23.48
CA GLU A 72 6.21 -11.17 -24.63
C GLU A 72 7.04 -9.98 -25.12
N THR A 73 7.14 -9.78 -26.43
CA THR A 73 7.85 -8.64 -27.02
C THR A 73 7.17 -8.23 -28.31
N THR A 74 6.83 -6.94 -28.41
CA THR A 74 6.15 -6.32 -29.54
C THR A 74 6.75 -4.94 -29.81
N ASP A 75 6.36 -4.32 -30.92
CA ASP A 75 6.70 -2.93 -31.27
C ASP A 75 6.15 -1.89 -30.28
N HIS A 76 5.22 -2.27 -29.39
CA HIS A 76 4.54 -1.37 -28.45
C HIS A 76 4.89 -1.66 -26.98
N TYR A 77 5.19 -2.91 -26.64
CA TYR A 77 5.51 -3.32 -25.27
C TYR A 77 6.41 -4.55 -25.15
N VAL A 78 7.03 -4.71 -23.98
CA VAL A 78 7.72 -5.90 -23.50
C VAL A 78 7.10 -6.33 -22.16
N VAL A 79 6.85 -7.63 -21.99
CA VAL A 79 6.47 -8.21 -20.69
C VAL A 79 7.45 -9.34 -20.37
N GLY A 80 8.09 -9.26 -19.21
CA GLY A 80 8.89 -10.33 -18.61
C GLY A 80 8.41 -10.58 -17.19
N ILE A 81 7.84 -11.76 -16.92
CA ILE A 81 7.41 -12.17 -15.58
C ILE A 81 7.95 -13.56 -15.29
N SER A 82 8.67 -13.75 -14.17
CA SER A 82 9.26 -15.04 -13.79
C SER A 82 8.76 -15.54 -12.44
N TYR A 83 8.60 -16.86 -12.28
CA TYR A 83 8.01 -17.47 -11.09
C TYR A 83 8.86 -18.61 -10.51
N PRO A 84 8.96 -18.77 -9.18
CA PRO A 84 9.60 -19.93 -8.59
C PRO A 84 8.69 -21.14 -8.83
N ALA A 85 9.12 -22.13 -9.61
CA ALA A 85 8.29 -23.32 -9.93
C ALA A 85 7.74 -24.05 -8.69
N SER A 86 8.40 -23.87 -7.54
CA SER A 86 8.01 -24.35 -6.21
C SER A 86 6.72 -23.74 -5.65
N VAL A 87 6.26 -22.57 -6.09
CA VAL A 87 5.00 -21.95 -5.60
C VAL A 87 3.76 -22.71 -6.08
N ASN A 88 3.85 -23.42 -7.20
CA ASN A 88 2.77 -24.26 -7.75
C ASN A 88 2.40 -25.46 -6.85
N ARG A 89 3.12 -25.70 -5.74
CA ARG A 89 2.72 -26.62 -4.66
C ARG A 89 1.57 -26.06 -3.79
N TYR A 90 1.30 -24.76 -3.86
CA TYR A 90 0.38 -24.03 -2.96
C TYR A 90 -0.66 -23.27 -3.80
N PRO A 91 -1.84 -23.86 -4.10
CA PRO A 91 -2.80 -23.28 -5.06
C PRO A 91 -3.29 -21.88 -4.71
N GLY A 92 -3.55 -21.58 -3.43
CA GLY A 92 -3.97 -20.25 -3.00
C GLY A 92 -2.87 -19.19 -3.16
N LEU A 93 -1.61 -19.54 -2.87
CA LEU A 93 -0.46 -18.66 -3.13
C LEU A 93 -0.25 -18.46 -4.62
N ALA A 94 -0.29 -19.52 -5.43
CA ALA A 94 -0.16 -19.43 -6.88
C ALA A 94 -1.26 -18.54 -7.49
N LYS A 95 -2.49 -18.60 -6.97
CA LYS A 95 -3.53 -17.63 -7.31
C LYS A 95 -3.18 -16.21 -6.86
N ALA A 96 -2.72 -15.99 -5.63
CA ALA A 96 -2.40 -14.66 -5.13
C ALA A 96 -1.29 -13.95 -5.95
N LEU A 97 -0.26 -14.68 -6.39
CA LEU A 97 0.78 -14.14 -7.28
C LEU A 97 0.24 -13.91 -8.70
N ALA A 98 -0.62 -14.80 -9.21
CA ALA A 98 -1.28 -14.63 -10.50
C ALA A 98 -2.17 -13.37 -10.53
N ASP A 99 -3.01 -13.18 -9.51
CA ASP A 99 -3.90 -12.01 -9.38
C ASP A 99 -3.09 -10.70 -9.36
N TYR A 100 -1.97 -10.67 -8.63
CA TYR A 100 -1.07 -9.51 -8.60
C TYR A 100 -0.42 -9.25 -9.97
N SER A 101 0.18 -10.27 -10.58
CA SER A 101 0.81 -10.15 -11.91
C SER A 101 -0.19 -9.73 -13.01
N ALA A 102 -1.45 -10.15 -12.90
CA ALA A 102 -2.51 -9.81 -13.83
C ALA A 102 -2.97 -8.35 -13.67
N ALA A 103 -3.00 -7.80 -12.45
CA ALA A 103 -3.25 -6.38 -12.21
C ALA A 103 -2.13 -5.51 -12.79
N GLU A 104 -0.87 -5.85 -12.51
CA GLU A 104 0.30 -5.12 -13.03
C GLU A 104 0.36 -5.17 -14.57
N ARG A 105 0.02 -6.30 -15.18
CA ARG A 105 -0.09 -6.43 -16.64
C ARG A 105 -1.31 -5.67 -17.18
N ALA A 106 -2.42 -5.57 -16.45
CA ALA A 106 -3.60 -4.82 -16.89
C ALA A 106 -3.32 -3.31 -16.95
N GLU A 107 -2.68 -2.74 -15.93
CA GLU A 107 -2.29 -1.33 -15.92
C GLU A 107 -1.24 -0.99 -17.01
N LEU A 108 -0.35 -1.93 -17.35
CA LEU A 108 0.50 -1.81 -18.55
C LEU A 108 -0.35 -1.77 -19.84
N MET A 109 -1.31 -2.70 -19.98
CA MET A 109 -2.14 -2.80 -21.19
C MET A 109 -3.05 -1.58 -21.39
N GLU A 110 -3.63 -1.01 -20.33
CA GLU A 110 -4.41 0.24 -20.41
C GLU A 110 -3.56 1.39 -20.99
N ALA A 111 -2.30 1.51 -20.53
CA ALA A 111 -1.37 2.49 -21.05
C ALA A 111 -0.95 2.21 -22.51
N VAL A 112 -0.85 0.94 -22.93
CA VAL A 112 -0.58 0.54 -24.32
C VAL A 112 -1.79 0.83 -25.23
N GLU A 113 -3.01 0.56 -24.77
CA GLU A 113 -4.25 0.81 -25.53
C GLU A 113 -4.46 2.31 -25.79
N ALA A 114 -3.96 3.18 -24.91
CA ALA A 114 -4.00 4.64 -25.10
C ALA A 114 -3.25 5.15 -26.35
N PHE A 115 -2.37 4.36 -26.97
CA PHE A 115 -1.77 4.69 -28.27
C PHE A 115 -2.69 4.49 -29.47
N GLY A 116 -3.68 3.58 -29.36
CA GLY A 116 -4.59 3.24 -30.46
C GLY A 116 -3.87 2.65 -31.69
N ASN A 117 -3.50 3.50 -32.65
CA ASN A 117 -2.74 3.12 -33.86
C ASN A 117 -1.36 3.82 -33.95
N ASP A 118 -1.03 4.73 -33.02
CA ASP A 118 0.25 5.42 -33.02
C ASP A 118 1.35 4.51 -32.44
N LYS A 119 2.57 4.57 -32.99
CA LYS A 119 3.70 3.79 -32.47
C LYS A 119 4.45 4.58 -31.38
N PRO A 120 4.73 4.01 -30.20
CA PRO A 120 5.54 4.66 -29.18
C PRO A 120 7.00 4.87 -29.63
N SER A 121 7.66 5.87 -29.02
CA SER A 121 9.08 6.17 -29.24
C SER A 121 10.03 5.11 -28.67
N ALA A 122 9.61 4.42 -27.61
CA ALA A 122 10.22 3.22 -27.04
C ALA A 122 9.09 2.36 -26.44
N PRO A 123 9.15 1.02 -26.52
CA PRO A 123 8.11 0.16 -25.99
C PRO A 123 7.90 0.37 -24.49
N TYR A 124 6.66 0.23 -24.03
CA TYR A 124 6.36 0.16 -22.60
C TYR A 124 6.80 -1.19 -22.01
N GLU A 125 7.13 -1.25 -20.73
CA GLU A 125 7.71 -2.45 -20.11
C GLU A 125 6.96 -2.86 -18.85
N LEU A 126 6.79 -4.16 -18.64
CA LEU A 126 6.60 -4.76 -17.32
C LEU A 126 7.69 -5.82 -17.13
N SER A 127 8.53 -5.63 -16.13
CA SER A 127 9.54 -6.59 -15.70
C SER A 127 9.27 -6.91 -14.23
N LEU A 128 8.93 -8.16 -13.91
CA LEU A 128 8.49 -8.58 -12.58
C LEU A 128 9.01 -9.98 -12.22
N ALA A 129 9.97 -10.04 -11.31
CA ALA A 129 10.52 -11.29 -10.79
C ALA A 129 9.84 -11.68 -9.48
N PHE A 130 9.34 -12.92 -9.39
CA PHE A 130 8.93 -13.51 -8.13
C PHE A 130 10.02 -14.46 -7.63
N GLU A 131 10.50 -14.27 -6.39
CA GLU A 131 11.51 -15.11 -5.74
C GLU A 131 10.97 -15.73 -4.45
N GLN A 132 11.14 -17.06 -4.28
CA GLN A 132 10.78 -17.71 -3.02
C GLN A 132 11.92 -17.53 -2.00
N VAL A 133 11.73 -16.60 -1.07
CA VAL A 133 12.73 -16.26 -0.04
C VAL A 133 12.60 -17.12 1.23
N VAL A 134 11.46 -17.79 1.45
CA VAL A 134 11.25 -18.77 2.54
C VAL A 134 10.43 -19.97 2.05
N ASP A 135 10.86 -21.18 2.39
CA ASP A 135 10.14 -22.45 2.15
C ASP A 135 10.17 -23.35 3.40
N THR A 136 9.12 -23.32 4.23
CA THR A 136 8.96 -24.24 5.37
C THR A 136 7.54 -24.82 5.43
N PRO A 137 7.31 -25.93 6.16
CA PRO A 137 5.96 -26.48 6.36
C PRO A 137 4.99 -25.57 7.15
N GLN A 138 5.48 -24.50 7.76
CA GLN A 138 4.70 -23.53 8.54
C GLN A 138 4.52 -22.20 7.81
N ILE A 139 5.53 -21.78 7.04
CA ILE A 139 5.58 -20.48 6.36
C ILE A 139 6.24 -20.63 4.99
N VAL A 140 5.61 -20.07 3.97
CA VAL A 140 6.24 -19.76 2.69
C VAL A 140 6.27 -18.25 2.54
N ALA A 141 7.36 -17.68 2.03
CA ALA A 141 7.40 -16.26 1.68
C ALA A 141 7.95 -16.08 0.26
N VAL A 142 7.24 -15.28 -0.53
CA VAL A 142 7.63 -14.88 -1.89
C VAL A 142 7.80 -13.37 -1.93
N ALA A 143 8.96 -12.92 -2.40
CA ALA A 143 9.17 -11.54 -2.81
C ALA A 143 8.77 -11.37 -4.27
N ALA A 144 8.16 -10.25 -4.62
CA ALA A 144 7.90 -9.81 -5.98
C ALA A 144 8.57 -8.45 -6.16
N ASP A 145 9.52 -8.37 -7.07
CA ASP A 145 10.37 -7.20 -7.29
C ASP A 145 10.50 -6.92 -8.79
N GLY A 146 10.36 -5.66 -9.19
CA GLY A 146 10.30 -5.31 -10.60
C GLY A 146 10.08 -3.83 -10.88
N SER A 147 9.72 -3.52 -12.12
CA SER A 147 9.26 -2.20 -12.52
C SER A 147 8.31 -2.24 -13.71
N ARG A 148 7.49 -1.19 -13.83
CA ARG A 148 6.58 -0.97 -14.95
C ARG A 148 6.86 0.40 -15.58
N TYR A 149 7.14 0.45 -16.86
CA TYR A 149 7.50 1.69 -17.58
C TYR A 149 6.44 2.02 -18.62
N THR A 150 5.72 3.12 -18.41
CA THR A 150 4.69 3.66 -19.30
C THR A 150 5.10 5.03 -19.84
N GLY A 151 6.39 5.20 -20.16
CA GLY A 151 6.99 6.48 -20.53
C GLY A 151 7.45 7.32 -19.33
N GLY A 152 8.09 8.45 -19.59
CA GLY A 152 8.65 9.34 -18.57
C GLY A 152 10.17 9.19 -18.42
N ALA A 153 10.68 9.47 -17.21
CA ALA A 153 12.12 9.50 -16.94
C ALA A 153 12.69 8.19 -16.34
N HIS A 154 11.83 7.35 -15.76
CA HIS A 154 12.17 6.07 -15.12
C HIS A 154 10.90 5.21 -15.00
N GLY A 155 11.05 3.94 -14.65
CA GLY A 155 9.93 3.06 -14.32
C GLY A 155 9.25 3.40 -13.00
N GLN A 156 8.02 2.90 -12.84
CA GLN A 156 7.33 2.77 -11.56
C GLN A 156 7.86 1.51 -10.87
N PRO A 157 8.40 1.56 -9.64
CA PRO A 157 8.95 0.39 -8.96
C PRO A 157 7.81 -0.51 -8.45
N LEU A 158 7.93 -1.81 -8.67
CA LEU A 158 6.98 -2.81 -8.19
C LEU A 158 7.63 -3.62 -7.07
N ILE A 159 7.07 -3.52 -5.85
CA ILE A 159 7.59 -4.17 -4.64
C ILE A 159 6.39 -4.75 -3.88
N ALA A 160 6.28 -6.07 -3.82
CA ALA A 160 5.24 -6.75 -3.02
C ALA A 160 5.79 -8.01 -2.33
N ARG A 161 5.22 -8.39 -1.18
CA ARG A 161 5.68 -9.48 -0.30
C ARG A 161 4.53 -10.37 0.16
N PHE A 162 4.62 -11.66 -0.17
CA PHE A 162 3.56 -12.64 0.03
C PHE A 162 3.99 -13.67 1.08
N VAL A 163 3.72 -13.39 2.35
CA VAL A 163 3.86 -14.38 3.44
C VAL A 163 2.61 -15.25 3.46
N TRP A 164 2.77 -16.54 3.22
CA TRP A 164 1.71 -17.55 3.15
C TRP A 164 1.85 -18.56 4.29
N LEU A 165 0.72 -19.01 4.84
CA LEU A 165 0.65 -20.03 5.87
C LEU A 165 0.05 -21.31 5.27
N PRO A 166 0.87 -22.28 4.82
CA PRO A 166 0.40 -23.42 4.01
C PRO A 166 -0.67 -24.29 4.70
N GLN A 167 -0.68 -24.31 6.04
CA GLN A 167 -1.65 -25.08 6.84
C GLN A 167 -3.03 -24.41 6.94
N GLN A 168 -3.12 -23.13 6.54
CA GLN A 168 -4.34 -22.31 6.56
C GLN A 168 -4.81 -21.93 5.14
N ASP A 169 -3.97 -22.19 4.13
CA ASP A 169 -4.07 -21.69 2.74
C ASP A 169 -4.45 -20.20 2.67
N GLN A 170 -3.72 -19.36 3.43
CA GLN A 170 -4.00 -17.94 3.60
C GLN A 170 -2.72 -17.08 3.60
N ARG A 171 -2.79 -15.85 3.06
CA ARG A 171 -1.77 -14.80 3.21
C ARG A 171 -1.83 -14.22 4.62
N LEU A 172 -0.72 -14.29 5.36
CA LEU A 172 -0.52 -13.51 6.58
C LEU A 172 -0.33 -12.04 6.20
N THR A 173 -1.32 -11.20 6.49
CA THR A 173 -1.25 -9.76 6.26
C THR A 173 -0.76 -9.03 7.51
N SER A 174 -0.27 -7.80 7.35
CA SER A 174 0.10 -6.93 8.46
C SER A 174 -1.07 -6.77 9.44
N ALA A 175 -2.25 -6.38 8.94
CA ALA A 175 -3.46 -6.19 9.74
C ALA A 175 -3.95 -7.45 10.49
N ALA A 176 -3.62 -8.66 10.01
CA ALA A 176 -3.87 -9.90 10.75
C ALA A 176 -2.77 -10.16 11.79
N LEU A 177 -1.51 -9.89 11.45
CA LEU A 177 -0.35 -10.11 12.31
C LEU A 177 -0.41 -9.29 13.61
N VAL A 178 -0.78 -8.01 13.55
CA VAL A 178 -0.77 -7.08 14.72
C VAL A 178 -2.14 -6.44 14.90
N THR A 179 -2.80 -6.80 16.00
CA THR A 179 -4.25 -6.58 16.21
C THR A 179 -4.62 -5.23 16.84
N GLY A 180 -3.67 -4.33 17.09
CA GLY A 180 -3.99 -3.05 17.74
C GLY A 180 -2.93 -1.96 17.58
N PRO A 181 -3.34 -0.67 17.71
CA PRO A 181 -2.51 0.49 17.37
C PRO A 181 -1.25 0.63 18.23
N LYS A 182 -1.24 0.09 19.46
CA LYS A 182 -0.03 0.06 20.30
C LYS A 182 1.11 -0.75 19.67
N GLY A 183 0.78 -1.81 18.93
CA GLY A 183 1.77 -2.62 18.23
C GLY A 183 2.36 -1.87 17.04
N TRP A 184 1.50 -1.20 16.26
CA TRP A 184 1.95 -0.36 15.16
C TRP A 184 2.74 0.85 15.62
N GLN A 185 2.45 1.42 16.78
CA GLN A 185 3.31 2.45 17.40
C GLN A 185 4.70 1.89 17.71
N ALA A 186 4.80 0.76 18.40
CA ALA A 186 6.10 0.17 18.76
C ALA A 186 6.94 -0.24 17.52
N ILE A 187 6.29 -0.72 16.46
CA ILE A 187 6.94 -1.05 15.17
C ILE A 187 7.36 0.24 14.45
N SER A 188 6.48 1.25 14.36
CA SER A 188 6.78 2.58 13.84
C SER A 188 8.01 3.18 14.51
N ASP A 189 8.01 3.25 15.84
CA ASP A 189 9.05 3.94 16.61
C ASP A 189 10.41 3.27 16.38
N TYR A 190 10.46 1.93 16.39
CA TYR A 190 11.68 1.17 16.09
C TYR A 190 12.16 1.38 14.64
N VAL A 191 11.27 1.21 13.64
CA VAL A 191 11.62 1.38 12.22
C VAL A 191 12.11 2.80 11.93
N ARG A 192 11.41 3.80 12.46
CA ARG A 192 11.71 5.22 12.34
C ARG A 192 13.09 5.55 12.93
N GLU A 193 13.41 5.02 14.11
CA GLU A 193 14.75 5.13 14.71
C GLU A 193 15.83 4.54 13.79
N GLN A 194 15.65 3.30 13.31
CA GLN A 194 16.63 2.64 12.43
C GLN A 194 16.83 3.40 11.11
N LEU A 195 15.76 3.89 10.47
CA LEU A 195 15.85 4.64 9.21
C LEU A 195 16.50 6.01 9.39
N HIS A 196 16.15 6.77 10.44
CA HIS A 196 16.83 8.05 10.72
C HIS A 196 18.32 7.84 11.02
N THR A 197 18.68 6.78 11.76
CA THR A 197 20.09 6.39 11.97
C THR A 197 20.79 6.07 10.64
N ALA A 198 20.18 5.25 9.77
CA ALA A 198 20.77 4.88 8.47
C ALA A 198 21.02 6.09 7.55
N VAL A 199 20.12 7.09 7.56
CA VAL A 199 20.32 8.35 6.80
C VAL A 199 21.49 9.17 7.35
N VAL A 200 21.66 9.24 8.67
CA VAL A 200 22.82 9.92 9.29
C VAL A 200 24.12 9.19 8.92
N THR A 201 24.16 7.87 9.07
CA THR A 201 25.34 7.05 8.70
C THR A 201 25.71 7.18 7.23
N ARG A 202 24.75 7.11 6.30
CA ARG A 202 25.02 7.31 4.87
C ARG A 202 25.62 8.70 4.60
N ALA A 203 25.08 9.73 5.24
CA ALA A 203 25.61 11.10 5.11
C ALA A 203 26.99 11.30 5.76
N ASP A 204 27.42 10.40 6.66
CA ASP A 204 28.81 10.27 7.14
C ASP A 204 29.71 9.56 6.13
N GLU A 205 29.25 8.45 5.55
CA GLU A 205 30.00 7.64 4.59
C GLU A 205 30.21 8.33 3.23
N ASP A 206 29.24 9.14 2.78
CA ASP A 206 29.30 9.96 1.56
C ASP A 206 30.19 11.24 1.71
N GLU A 207 30.85 11.43 2.86
CA GLU A 207 31.67 12.61 3.22
C GLU A 207 30.99 13.98 2.98
N LEU A 208 29.65 14.03 3.03
CA LEU A 208 28.88 15.21 2.62
C LEU A 208 29.21 16.47 3.44
N ALA A 209 29.42 17.57 2.71
CA ALA A 209 29.60 18.89 3.30
C ALA A 209 28.40 19.24 4.21
N ALA A 210 28.68 19.93 5.32
CA ALA A 210 27.73 20.08 6.43
C ALA A 210 26.37 20.71 6.05
N VAL A 211 26.31 21.52 4.98
CA VAL A 211 25.07 22.11 4.46
C VAL A 211 24.25 21.07 3.70
N ASP A 212 24.88 20.31 2.79
CA ASP A 212 24.22 19.33 1.94
C ASP A 212 23.77 18.11 2.75
N ARG A 213 24.59 17.68 3.72
CA ARG A 213 24.21 16.74 4.78
C ARG A 213 22.95 17.18 5.53
N ALA A 214 22.93 18.42 6.01
CA ALA A 214 21.79 18.94 6.78
C ALA A 214 20.53 19.07 5.91
N ALA A 215 20.69 19.33 4.61
CA ALA A 215 19.60 19.30 3.65
C ALA A 215 19.07 17.87 3.44
N LEU A 216 19.95 16.89 3.17
CA LEU A 216 19.62 15.48 2.96
C LEU A 216 18.88 14.89 4.16
N ILE A 217 19.47 14.98 5.36
CA ILE A 217 18.85 14.49 6.60
C ILE A 217 17.46 15.10 6.75
N LYS A 218 17.33 16.43 6.62
CA LYS A 218 16.03 17.11 6.75
C LYS A 218 15.00 16.69 5.70
N SER A 219 15.41 16.44 4.45
CA SER A 219 14.47 16.00 3.40
C SER A 219 14.01 14.57 3.60
N THR A 220 14.93 13.65 3.92
CA THR A 220 14.62 12.23 4.05
C THR A 220 13.93 11.93 5.38
N SER A 221 14.31 12.61 6.48
CA SER A 221 13.61 12.47 7.76
C SER A 221 12.11 12.73 7.65
N ARG A 222 11.66 13.71 6.87
CA ARG A 222 10.22 13.91 6.65
C ARG A 222 9.57 12.73 5.91
N MET A 223 10.23 12.17 4.89
CA MET A 223 9.70 11.01 4.17
C MET A 223 9.68 9.76 5.04
N ILE A 224 10.69 9.54 5.88
CA ILE A 224 10.65 8.53 6.94
C ILE A 224 9.47 8.79 7.87
N ASP A 225 9.27 10.03 8.32
CA ASP A 225 8.26 10.36 9.32
C ASP A 225 6.82 10.21 8.81
N GLU A 226 6.58 10.49 7.53
CA GLU A 226 5.31 10.29 6.81
C GLU A 226 5.12 8.82 6.42
N GLY A 227 6.11 8.19 5.77
CA GLY A 227 6.06 6.81 5.29
C GLY A 227 6.13 5.73 6.37
N THR A 228 6.34 6.10 7.64
CA THR A 228 6.32 5.18 8.80
C THR A 228 5.28 5.58 9.84
N GLU A 229 4.21 6.28 9.48
CA GLU A 229 3.06 6.47 10.38
C GLU A 229 2.53 5.10 10.88
N PRO A 230 2.02 4.99 12.13
CA PRO A 230 1.73 3.72 12.80
C PRO A 230 0.43 3.05 12.31
N GLU A 231 0.35 2.79 11.01
CA GLU A 231 -0.76 2.13 10.33
C GLU A 231 -0.32 0.84 9.65
N ALA A 232 -1.15 -0.20 9.69
CA ALA A 232 -0.83 -1.52 9.11
C ALA A 232 -0.52 -1.50 7.60
N GLY A 233 -0.96 -0.46 6.88
CA GLY A 233 -0.66 -0.26 5.46
C GLY A 233 0.81 0.08 5.20
N ASN A 234 1.41 0.94 6.01
CA ASN A 234 2.83 1.35 5.87
C ASN A 234 3.81 0.20 6.13
N PHE A 235 3.31 -0.91 6.68
CA PHE A 235 4.05 -2.12 7.05
C PHE A 235 3.47 -3.37 6.38
N SER A 236 2.77 -3.24 5.24
CA SER A 236 2.18 -4.38 4.52
C SER A 236 3.23 -5.30 3.88
N GLU A 237 4.35 -4.74 3.45
CA GLU A 237 5.39 -5.45 2.73
C GLU A 237 6.50 -5.93 3.68
N PHE A 238 6.40 -7.18 4.12
CA PHE A 238 7.37 -7.81 5.02
C PHE A 238 7.68 -9.26 4.65
N VAL A 239 8.86 -9.74 5.03
CA VAL A 239 9.23 -11.17 4.97
C VAL A 239 9.87 -11.61 6.29
N PRO A 240 9.69 -12.88 6.71
CA PRO A 240 10.28 -13.36 7.95
C PRO A 240 11.73 -13.77 7.79
N VAL A 241 12.57 -13.30 8.71
CA VAL A 241 13.93 -13.79 8.94
C VAL A 241 13.82 -14.94 9.94
N LEU A 242 14.33 -16.12 9.60
CA LEU A 242 14.16 -17.35 10.39
C LEU A 242 15.44 -17.79 11.12
N ASP A 243 15.29 -18.50 12.24
CA ASP A 243 16.34 -19.34 12.81
C ASP A 243 16.49 -20.69 12.07
N ALA A 244 17.48 -21.48 12.46
CA ALA A 244 17.74 -22.82 11.90
C ALA A 244 16.68 -23.88 12.27
N ALA A 245 15.71 -23.56 13.13
CA ALA A 245 14.56 -24.40 13.47
C ALA A 245 13.27 -23.97 12.72
N GLY A 246 13.30 -22.84 12.01
CA GLY A 246 12.20 -22.31 11.22
C GLY A 246 11.33 -21.27 11.94
N HIS A 247 11.73 -20.77 13.11
CA HIS A 247 11.00 -19.72 13.84
C HIS A 247 11.45 -18.31 13.40
N ILE A 248 10.52 -17.37 13.39
CA ILE A 248 10.77 -15.96 13.06
C ILE A 248 11.61 -15.30 14.17
N THR A 249 12.82 -14.86 13.83
CA THR A 249 13.72 -14.08 14.70
C THR A 249 13.59 -12.58 14.47
N ALA A 250 13.20 -12.17 13.27
CA ALA A 250 12.82 -10.80 12.92
C ALA A 250 11.84 -10.79 11.73
N LEU A 251 11.09 -9.70 11.55
CA LEU A 251 10.44 -9.40 10.27
C LEU A 251 11.21 -8.30 9.56
N ARG A 252 11.64 -8.57 8.33
CA ARG A 252 12.19 -7.58 7.41
C ARG A 252 11.04 -6.83 6.77
N PHE A 253 10.76 -5.62 7.23
CA PHE A 253 9.88 -4.70 6.52
C PHE A 253 10.63 -4.07 5.36
N VAL A 254 9.93 -3.86 4.25
CA VAL A 254 10.47 -3.44 2.96
C VAL A 254 9.73 -2.19 2.49
N PHE A 255 10.45 -1.10 2.32
CA PHE A 255 9.91 0.21 1.99
C PHE A 255 10.24 0.55 0.54
N PRO A 256 9.28 0.48 -0.41
CA PRO A 256 9.49 0.91 -1.79
C PRO A 256 10.03 2.33 -1.91
N PRO A 257 10.70 2.66 -3.03
CA PRO A 257 11.12 4.02 -3.31
C PRO A 257 9.93 4.99 -3.27
N TYR A 258 10.18 6.22 -2.82
CA TYR A 258 9.20 7.26 -2.45
C TYR A 258 8.43 7.05 -1.14
N GLN A 259 8.42 5.88 -0.50
CA GLN A 259 7.74 5.75 0.81
C GLN A 259 8.56 6.44 1.91
N VAL A 260 9.83 6.04 2.11
CA VAL A 260 10.69 6.57 3.19
C VAL A 260 11.92 7.34 2.69
N GLY A 261 12.08 7.47 1.37
CA GLY A 261 13.20 8.19 0.74
C GLY A 261 12.98 8.38 -0.77
N PRO A 262 13.78 9.20 -1.45
CA PRO A 262 13.65 9.47 -2.88
C PRO A 262 13.97 8.23 -3.74
N TYR A 263 13.59 8.25 -5.03
CA TYR A 263 13.87 7.14 -5.97
C TYR A 263 15.35 6.72 -6.01
N ALA A 264 16.27 7.67 -5.85
CA ALA A 264 17.71 7.45 -5.88
C ALA A 264 18.25 6.62 -4.69
N ASP A 265 17.53 6.57 -3.57
CA ASP A 265 17.89 5.73 -2.42
C ASP A 265 17.57 4.25 -2.66
N GLY A 266 16.65 3.96 -3.60
CA GLY A 266 16.12 2.62 -3.84
C GLY A 266 15.23 2.11 -2.69
N THR A 267 14.93 0.81 -2.72
CA THR A 267 14.14 0.13 -1.68
C THR A 267 14.91 0.07 -0.36
N GLN A 268 14.34 0.60 0.73
CA GLN A 268 14.94 0.49 2.07
C GLN A 268 14.37 -0.73 2.82
N THR A 269 15.09 -1.26 3.82
CA THR A 269 14.60 -2.37 4.65
C THR A 269 14.98 -2.22 6.12
N VAL A 270 14.12 -2.65 7.04
CA VAL A 270 14.43 -2.75 8.47
C VAL A 270 14.01 -4.11 9.03
N ASP A 271 14.93 -4.78 9.72
CA ASP A 271 14.68 -6.04 10.42
C ASP A 271 14.22 -5.75 11.86
N VAL A 272 12.91 -5.83 12.09
CA VAL A 272 12.33 -5.62 13.44
C VAL A 272 12.38 -6.95 14.21
N PRO A 273 13.08 -7.04 15.35
CA PRO A 273 13.32 -8.31 16.02
C PRO A 273 12.08 -8.86 16.71
N ALA A 274 12.02 -10.19 16.87
CA ALA A 274 10.92 -10.90 17.53
C ALA A 274 10.59 -10.35 18.93
N ALA A 275 11.60 -9.85 19.67
CA ALA A 275 11.41 -9.23 20.99
C ALA A 275 10.57 -7.92 20.97
N VAL A 276 10.54 -7.19 19.85
CA VAL A 276 9.70 -6.00 19.64
C VAL A 276 8.31 -6.41 19.11
N LEU A 277 8.24 -7.47 18.31
CA LEU A 277 7.01 -7.93 17.67
C LEU A 277 6.11 -8.76 18.60
N LEU A 278 6.68 -9.73 19.33
CA LEU A 278 5.93 -10.70 20.14
C LEU A 278 4.93 -10.12 21.15
N PRO A 279 5.19 -8.98 21.83
CA PRO A 279 4.20 -8.33 22.71
C PRO A 279 2.94 -7.82 21.99
N HIS A 280 2.92 -7.84 20.66
CA HIS A 280 1.94 -7.19 19.80
C HIS A 280 1.38 -8.09 18.68
N VAL A 281 2.04 -9.22 18.42
CA VAL A 281 1.60 -10.26 17.48
C VAL A 281 0.32 -10.94 17.99
N ALA A 282 -0.61 -11.24 17.07
CA ALA A 282 -1.84 -11.96 17.38
C ALA A 282 -1.55 -13.35 17.99
N PRO A 283 -2.26 -13.79 19.06
CA PRO A 283 -1.96 -15.03 19.77
C PRO A 283 -1.85 -16.30 18.90
N GLU A 284 -2.62 -16.35 17.81
CA GLU A 284 -2.61 -17.41 16.80
C GLU A 284 -1.29 -17.51 16.01
N TYR A 285 -0.57 -16.40 15.83
CA TYR A 285 0.71 -16.34 15.10
C TYR A 285 1.93 -16.31 16.05
N ALA A 286 1.73 -16.11 17.36
CA ALA A 286 2.81 -16.08 18.36
C ALA A 286 3.56 -17.43 18.50
N GLY A 287 3.04 -18.52 17.92
CA GLY A 287 3.73 -19.81 17.79
C GLY A 287 4.75 -19.87 16.64
N LEU A 288 4.77 -18.89 15.74
CA LEU A 288 5.72 -18.81 14.62
C LEU A 288 7.06 -18.18 15.01
N PHE A 289 7.14 -17.47 16.14
CA PHE A 289 8.28 -16.65 16.53
C PHE A 289 9.22 -17.34 17.53
N ALA A 290 10.52 -17.02 17.43
CA ALA A 290 11.53 -17.39 18.41
C ALA A 290 11.28 -16.66 19.75
N ARG A 291 11.69 -17.28 20.87
CA ARG A 291 11.42 -16.81 22.25
C ARG A 291 12.70 -16.66 23.05
#